data_AF-A0A098VV80-F1
#
_entry.id   AF-A0A098VV80-F1
#
_cell.length_a   1.000
_cell.length_b   1.000
_cell.length_c   1.000
_cell.angle_alpha   90.00
_cell.angle_beta   90.00
_cell.angle_gamma   90.00
#
_symmetry.space_group_name_H-M   'P 1'
#
loop_
_entity.id
_entity.type
_entity.pdbx_description
1 polymer ?
#
loop_
_entity_poly.entity_id
_entity_poly.type
_entity_poly.pdbx_seq_one_letter_code
_entity_poly.pdbx_strand_id
1 'polypeptide(L)'
;MEITKSSFKRVFPLVEEVIRRCTFISIDGEYSGLYTNKSKSIAMADDMQQRYEKIRDSSQAFSFLQFGMTAFTWDPSTSSFDVKPFSFYLFSDPSKLLGLDRRFSFQASSASFLADFHFNFNKVFHEGIQFLNRSEENNFRQRSAEPTSQNPNVLVPPEHAEFVNSNMSNIESWITSESSMSLELPKMNSFRRLLMYQQIRTK
;
A
#
# COMPACT_ATOMS: atom_id res chain seq x y z
N MET A 1 -1.05 -21.02 5.76
CA MET A 1 -0.20 -20.44 4.69
C MET A 1 0.23 -19.05 5.09
N GLU A 2 1.51 -18.74 4.99
CA GLU A 2 2.01 -17.40 5.23
C GLU A 2 1.89 -16.55 3.96
N ILE A 3 1.28 -15.38 4.10
CA ILE A 3 1.00 -14.45 3.00
C ILE A 3 1.72 -13.14 3.30
N THR A 4 2.54 -12.74 2.35
CA THR A 4 3.36 -11.53 2.39
C THR A 4 3.09 -10.69 1.14
N LYS A 5 3.65 -9.50 1.05
CA LYS A 5 3.53 -8.58 -0.09
C LYS A 5 3.81 -9.25 -1.43
N SER A 6 4.82 -10.14 -1.49
CA SER A 6 5.23 -10.81 -2.72
C SER A 6 4.24 -11.90 -3.15
N SER A 7 3.59 -12.59 -2.21
CA SER A 7 2.65 -13.68 -2.49
C SER A 7 1.18 -13.25 -2.54
N PHE A 8 0.83 -12.12 -1.92
CA PHE A 8 -0.55 -11.67 -1.73
C PHE A 8 -1.35 -11.64 -3.03
N LYS A 9 -0.87 -10.97 -4.07
CA LYS A 9 -1.60 -10.85 -5.35
C LYS A 9 -1.87 -12.21 -6.01
N ARG A 10 -0.92 -13.14 -5.93
CA ARG A 10 -1.05 -14.49 -6.51
C ARG A 10 -2.05 -15.33 -5.72
N VAL A 11 -2.04 -15.20 -4.41
CA VAL A 11 -2.82 -16.03 -3.47
C VAL A 11 -4.24 -15.48 -3.23
N PHE A 12 -4.45 -14.19 -3.50
CA PHE A 12 -5.73 -13.51 -3.24
C PHE A 12 -6.96 -14.22 -3.83
N PRO A 13 -6.97 -14.70 -5.10
CA PRO A 13 -8.14 -15.41 -5.64
C PRO A 13 -8.51 -16.68 -4.86
N LEU A 14 -7.49 -17.41 -4.38
CA LEU A 14 -7.69 -18.61 -3.56
C LEU A 14 -8.30 -18.24 -2.20
N VAL A 15 -7.77 -17.21 -1.54
CA VAL A 15 -8.30 -16.73 -0.26
C VAL A 15 -9.77 -16.31 -0.41
N GLU A 16 -10.08 -15.59 -1.47
CA GLU A 16 -11.45 -15.14 -1.77
C GLU A 16 -12.40 -16.33 -2.02
N GLU A 17 -11.96 -17.33 -2.80
CA GLU A 17 -12.74 -18.56 -3.04
C GLU A 17 -12.99 -19.33 -1.75
N VAL A 18 -11.97 -19.45 -0.89
CA VAL A 18 -12.08 -20.14 0.40
C VAL A 18 -13.05 -19.41 1.32
N ILE A 19 -12.96 -18.07 1.44
CA ILE A 19 -13.90 -17.28 2.25
C ILE A 19 -15.34 -17.46 1.72
N ARG A 20 -15.53 -17.45 0.40
CA ARG A 20 -16.87 -17.58 -0.21
C ARG A 20 -17.51 -18.94 0.04
N ARG A 21 -16.71 -20.01 0.18
CA ARG A 21 -17.19 -21.39 0.35
C ARG A 21 -17.23 -21.87 1.79
N CYS A 22 -16.45 -21.26 2.68
CA CYS A 22 -16.38 -21.69 4.06
C CYS A 22 -17.72 -21.51 4.78
N THR A 23 -17.94 -22.34 5.81
CA THR A 23 -19.09 -22.24 6.71
C THR A 23 -18.91 -21.07 7.68
N PHE A 24 -17.70 -20.90 8.22
CA PHE A 24 -17.33 -19.76 9.06
C PHE A 24 -15.82 -19.53 9.04
N ILE A 25 -15.41 -18.36 9.54
CA ILE A 25 -14.01 -18.00 9.77
C ILE A 25 -13.75 -17.75 11.25
N SER A 26 -12.54 -18.06 11.71
CA SER A 26 -11.98 -17.52 12.95
C SER A 26 -10.86 -16.55 12.60
N ILE A 27 -10.69 -15.51 13.42
CA ILE A 27 -9.63 -14.51 13.25
C ILE A 27 -8.85 -14.33 14.53
N ASP A 28 -7.57 -14.00 14.40
CA ASP A 28 -6.69 -13.66 15.50
C ASP A 28 -5.62 -12.66 15.03
N GLY A 29 -4.88 -12.09 15.96
CA GLY A 29 -4.07 -10.92 15.68
C GLY A 29 -2.83 -10.77 16.54
N GLU A 30 -1.70 -10.46 15.90
CA GLU A 30 -0.45 -10.12 16.57
C GLU A 30 -0.18 -8.62 16.51
N TYR A 31 0.17 -8.04 17.67
CA TYR A 31 0.33 -6.59 17.85
C TYR A 31 1.73 -6.23 18.33
N SER A 32 2.20 -5.03 17.98
CA SER A 32 3.48 -4.52 18.49
C SER A 32 3.45 -4.14 19.98
N GLY A 33 2.28 -4.12 20.60
CA GLY A 33 2.06 -3.88 22.02
C GLY A 33 0.59 -4.00 22.42
N LEU A 34 0.31 -3.97 23.72
CA LEU A 34 -1.02 -4.22 24.28
C LEU A 34 -1.58 -3.03 25.07
N TYR A 35 -0.73 -2.21 25.68
CA TYR A 35 -1.14 -1.02 26.43
C TYR A 35 0.00 0.00 26.49
N THR A 36 -0.32 1.29 26.47
CA THR A 36 0.67 2.38 26.42
C THR A 36 1.34 2.63 27.77
N ASN A 37 0.63 2.34 28.86
CA ASN A 37 1.15 2.36 30.23
C ASN A 37 0.36 1.34 31.07
N LYS A 38 0.97 0.81 32.13
CA LYS A 38 0.35 -0.15 33.05
C LYS A 38 -0.92 0.41 33.70
N SER A 39 -1.00 1.72 33.94
CA SER A 39 -2.23 2.35 34.45
C SER A 39 -3.38 2.36 33.43
N LYS A 40 -3.06 2.24 32.13
CA LYS A 40 -4.03 2.14 31.04
C LYS A 40 -4.33 0.71 30.62
N SER A 41 -3.83 -0.30 31.36
CA SER A 41 -4.33 -1.66 31.16
C SER A 41 -5.79 -1.75 31.58
N ILE A 42 -6.53 -2.65 30.93
CA ILE A 42 -7.91 -2.95 31.29
C ILE A 42 -7.96 -3.47 32.74
N ALA A 43 -8.80 -2.85 33.56
CA ALA A 43 -9.06 -3.24 34.94
C ALA A 43 -10.45 -3.85 35.10
N MET A 44 -10.63 -4.70 36.10
CA MET A 44 -11.93 -5.34 36.38
C MET A 44 -13.02 -4.32 36.73
N ALA A 45 -12.64 -3.20 37.35
CA ALA A 45 -13.55 -2.13 37.75
C ALA A 45 -13.88 -1.15 36.61
N ASP A 46 -13.28 -1.29 35.42
CA ASP A 46 -13.56 -0.38 34.32
C ASP A 46 -14.98 -0.57 33.77
N ASP A 47 -15.68 0.52 33.55
CA ASP A 47 -16.90 0.53 32.75
C ASP A 47 -16.59 0.36 31.25
N MET A 48 -17.65 0.28 30.43
CA MET A 48 -17.52 0.06 28.99
C MET A 48 -16.83 1.24 28.28
N GLN A 49 -17.06 2.47 28.72
CA GLN A 49 -16.48 3.67 28.12
C GLN A 49 -14.98 3.75 28.43
N GLN A 50 -14.60 3.49 29.68
CA GLN A 50 -13.20 3.43 30.11
C GLN A 50 -12.43 2.34 29.38
N ARG A 51 -13.04 1.16 29.18
CA ARG A 51 -12.45 0.07 28.39
C ARG A 51 -12.23 0.49 26.94
N TYR A 52 -13.24 1.09 26.32
CA TYR A 52 -13.12 1.60 24.95
C TYR A 52 -11.98 2.62 24.82
N GLU A 53 -11.87 3.57 25.75
CA GLU A 53 -10.82 4.59 25.72
C GLU A 53 -9.42 4.01 25.86
N LYS A 54 -9.24 3.04 26.76
CA LYS A 54 -7.97 2.32 26.94
C LYS A 54 -7.58 1.51 25.70
N ILE A 55 -8.53 0.78 25.11
CA ILE A 55 -8.31 0.01 23.89
C ILE A 55 -8.00 0.96 22.72
N ARG A 56 -8.75 2.05 22.56
CA ARG A 56 -8.52 3.05 21.51
C ARG A 56 -7.12 3.65 21.60
N ASP A 57 -6.70 4.04 22.80
CA ASP A 57 -5.36 4.59 23.06
C ASP A 57 -4.26 3.57 22.66
N SER A 58 -4.44 2.30 23.02
CA SER A 58 -3.54 1.22 22.63
C SER A 58 -3.50 1.01 21.11
N SER A 59 -4.66 0.90 20.47
CA SER A 59 -4.80 0.69 19.02
C SER A 59 -4.25 1.84 18.17
N GLN A 60 -4.14 3.04 18.73
CA GLN A 60 -3.53 4.20 18.07
C GLN A 60 -2.00 4.22 18.23
N ALA A 61 -1.47 3.61 19.29
CA ALA A 61 -0.05 3.61 19.60
C ALA A 61 0.69 2.41 18.99
N PHE A 62 0.04 1.25 18.90
CA PHE A 62 0.64 0.00 18.45
C PHE A 62 0.13 -0.42 17.07
N SER A 63 0.99 -1.12 16.33
CA SER A 63 0.68 -1.62 15.00
C SER A 63 0.14 -3.04 15.04
N PHE A 64 -0.75 -3.33 14.09
CA PHE A 64 -1.26 -4.65 13.81
C PHE A 64 -0.32 -5.37 12.83
N LEU A 65 0.50 -6.29 13.34
CA LEU A 65 1.65 -6.86 12.63
C LEU A 65 1.30 -8.08 11.79
N GLN A 66 0.39 -8.92 12.29
CA GLN A 66 -0.07 -10.11 11.59
C GLN A 66 -1.57 -10.33 11.83
N PHE A 67 -2.29 -10.59 10.75
CA PHE A 67 -3.68 -11.04 10.79
C PHE A 67 -3.73 -12.54 10.55
N GLY A 68 -4.16 -13.31 11.55
CA GLY A 68 -4.46 -14.72 11.45
C GLY A 68 -5.91 -14.92 11.04
N MET A 69 -6.16 -15.77 10.05
CA MET A 69 -7.50 -16.15 9.62
C MET A 69 -7.55 -17.64 9.33
N THR A 70 -8.54 -18.34 9.87
CA THR A 70 -8.78 -19.75 9.57
C THR A 70 -10.19 -19.92 9.03
N ALA A 71 -10.31 -20.47 7.84
CA ALA A 71 -11.59 -20.80 7.22
C ALA A 71 -11.95 -22.26 7.47
N PHE A 72 -13.19 -22.51 7.87
CA PHE A 72 -13.71 -23.84 8.20
C PHE A 72 -14.84 -24.19 7.23
N THR A 73 -14.71 -25.29 6.50
CA THR A 73 -15.74 -25.77 5.56
C THR A 73 -16.24 -27.13 6.02
N TRP A 74 -17.53 -27.27 6.32
CA TRP A 74 -18.10 -28.55 6.69
C TRP A 74 -18.12 -29.50 5.49
N ASP A 75 -17.57 -30.70 5.65
CA ASP A 75 -17.66 -31.80 4.69
C ASP A 75 -18.63 -32.87 5.23
N PRO A 76 -19.84 -32.98 4.66
CA PRO A 76 -20.81 -33.99 5.06
C PRO A 76 -20.34 -35.43 4.82
N SER A 77 -19.47 -35.66 3.84
CA SER A 77 -19.01 -37.01 3.47
C SER A 77 -18.11 -37.61 4.54
N THR A 78 -17.30 -36.78 5.19
CA THR A 78 -16.39 -37.19 6.28
C THR A 78 -16.93 -36.79 7.66
N SER A 79 -18.04 -36.05 7.73
CA SER A 79 -18.58 -35.46 8.97
C SER A 79 -17.54 -34.67 9.76
N SER A 80 -16.73 -33.88 9.07
CA SER A 80 -15.65 -33.09 9.66
C SER A 80 -15.47 -31.74 8.97
N PHE A 81 -14.65 -30.86 9.54
CA PHE A 81 -14.29 -29.60 8.90
C PHE A 81 -12.99 -29.72 8.10
N ASP A 82 -13.00 -29.25 6.84
CA ASP A 82 -11.79 -28.86 6.10
C ASP A 82 -11.35 -27.47 6.61
N VAL A 83 -10.10 -27.36 7.04
CA VAL A 83 -9.57 -26.21 7.78
C VAL A 83 -8.42 -25.57 7.00
N LYS A 84 -8.54 -24.29 6.67
CA LYS A 84 -7.55 -23.55 5.89
C LYS A 84 -7.07 -22.32 6.65
N PRO A 85 -5.91 -22.41 7.35
CA PRO A 85 -5.32 -21.29 8.06
C PRO A 85 -4.45 -20.40 7.15
N PHE A 86 -4.49 -19.11 7.39
CA PHE A 86 -3.77 -18.05 6.68
C PHE A 86 -3.17 -17.07 7.69
N SER A 87 -1.92 -16.68 7.47
CA SER A 87 -1.21 -15.69 8.29
C SER A 87 -0.74 -14.56 7.39
N PHE A 88 -1.38 -13.41 7.49
CA PHE A 88 -1.09 -12.24 6.67
C PHE A 88 -0.16 -11.31 7.43
N TYR A 89 1.07 -11.14 6.96
CA TYR A 89 2.00 -10.17 7.52
C TYR A 89 1.65 -8.78 7.00
N LEU A 90 1.45 -7.81 7.89
CA LEU A 90 0.96 -6.48 7.55
C LEU A 90 2.00 -5.42 7.91
N PHE A 91 2.18 -4.44 7.05
CA PHE A 91 3.02 -3.29 7.36
C PHE A 91 2.51 -2.06 6.63
N SER A 92 2.38 -0.96 7.35
CA SER A 92 2.00 0.32 6.75
C SER A 92 3.08 0.76 5.77
N ASP A 93 2.68 1.10 4.55
CA ASP A 93 3.60 1.51 3.50
C ASP A 93 4.40 2.76 3.92
N PRO A 94 5.75 2.70 3.97
CA PRO A 94 6.59 3.88 4.18
C PRO A 94 6.79 4.71 2.89
N SER A 95 6.14 4.34 1.77
CA SER A 95 6.41 4.97 0.48
C SER A 95 5.96 6.44 0.42
N LYS A 96 6.84 7.27 -0.14
CA LYS A 96 6.54 8.67 -0.49
C LYS A 96 5.40 8.80 -1.51
N LEU A 97 5.08 7.74 -2.25
CA LEU A 97 4.02 7.73 -3.26
C LEU A 97 2.64 8.00 -2.63
N LEU A 98 2.39 7.40 -1.47
CA LEU A 98 1.15 7.62 -0.72
C LEU A 98 1.22 8.85 0.20
N GLY A 99 2.44 9.35 0.45
CA GLY A 99 2.68 10.47 1.37
C GLY A 99 2.31 10.13 2.83
N LEU A 100 2.36 8.85 3.19
CA LEU A 100 2.04 8.35 4.53
C LEU A 100 3.33 8.04 5.29
N ASP A 101 3.53 8.69 6.43
CA ASP A 101 4.61 8.39 7.37
C ASP A 101 3.98 8.00 8.72
N ARG A 102 3.51 6.74 8.79
CA ARG A 102 2.90 6.24 10.03
C ARG A 102 3.96 6.00 11.08
N ARG A 103 3.66 6.42 12.30
CA ARG A 103 4.47 6.12 13.49
C ARG A 103 3.68 5.22 14.40
N PHE A 104 4.37 4.20 14.91
CA PHE A 104 3.84 3.30 15.92
C PHE A 104 4.97 2.88 16.85
N SER A 105 4.62 2.38 18.02
CA SER A 105 5.55 1.98 19.07
C SER A 105 5.65 0.46 19.16
N PHE A 106 6.70 0.00 19.83
CA PHE A 106 6.81 -1.38 20.31
C PHE A 106 6.77 -1.39 21.83
N GLN A 107 5.99 -2.29 22.40
CA GLN A 107 6.10 -2.68 23.79
C GLN A 107 7.16 -3.78 23.88
N ALA A 108 8.24 -3.53 24.61
CA ALA A 108 9.39 -4.45 24.69
C ALA A 108 8.99 -5.88 25.12
N SER A 109 8.07 -6.01 26.08
CA SER A 109 7.57 -7.32 26.52
C SER A 109 6.79 -8.06 25.42
N SER A 110 6.00 -7.34 24.60
CA SER A 110 5.26 -7.94 23.49
C SER A 110 6.20 -8.37 22.37
N ALA A 111 7.21 -7.55 22.05
CA ALA A 111 8.24 -7.91 21.09
C ALA A 111 9.05 -9.14 21.54
N SER A 112 9.44 -9.20 22.81
CA SER A 112 10.14 -10.35 23.40
C SER A 112 9.28 -11.61 23.33
N PHE A 113 8.01 -11.52 23.75
CA PHE A 113 7.08 -12.64 23.68
C PHE A 113 6.96 -13.18 22.25
N LEU A 114 6.71 -12.30 21.27
CA LEU A 114 6.64 -12.71 19.87
C LEU A 114 7.95 -13.38 19.39
N ALA A 115 9.10 -12.85 19.79
CA ALA A 115 10.40 -13.45 19.47
C ALA A 115 10.57 -14.85 20.06
N ASP A 116 10.12 -15.06 21.31
CA ASP A 116 10.15 -16.36 22.00
C ASP A 116 9.30 -17.42 21.26
N PHE A 117 8.22 -17.00 20.61
CA PHE A 117 7.38 -17.84 19.74
C PHE A 117 7.80 -17.80 18.25
N HIS A 118 9.06 -17.44 17.97
CA HIS A 118 9.66 -17.46 16.64
C HIS A 118 8.95 -16.57 15.60
N PHE A 119 8.28 -15.50 16.04
CA PHE A 119 7.69 -14.53 15.13
C PHE A 119 8.77 -13.87 14.25
N ASN A 120 8.59 -13.91 12.94
CA ASN A 120 9.55 -13.35 12.01
C ASN A 120 9.24 -11.88 11.69
N PHE A 121 9.86 -10.96 12.45
CA PHE A 121 9.74 -9.52 12.24
C PHE A 121 10.21 -9.05 10.85
N ASN A 122 11.15 -9.75 10.22
CA ASN A 122 11.61 -9.39 8.87
C ASN A 122 10.48 -9.52 7.84
N LYS A 123 9.58 -10.50 8.00
CA LYS A 123 8.40 -10.62 7.13
C LYS A 123 7.45 -9.43 7.26
N VAL A 124 7.39 -8.79 8.43
CA VAL A 124 6.64 -7.54 8.62
C VAL A 124 7.34 -6.40 7.90
N PHE A 125 8.59 -6.10 8.27
CA PHE A 125 9.24 -4.87 7.83
C PHE A 125 9.70 -4.88 6.36
N HIS A 126 10.06 -6.04 5.82
CA HIS A 126 10.51 -6.16 4.43
C HIS A 126 9.41 -6.64 3.48
N GLU A 127 8.51 -7.50 3.97
CA GLU A 127 7.50 -8.13 3.13
C GLU A 127 6.06 -7.89 3.61
N GLY A 128 5.82 -6.94 4.50
CA GLY A 128 4.48 -6.66 4.99
C GLY A 128 3.55 -6.20 3.87
N ILE A 129 2.36 -6.78 3.84
CA ILE A 129 1.28 -6.37 2.94
C ILE A 129 0.87 -4.95 3.34
N GLN A 130 0.89 -4.07 2.34
CA GLN A 130 0.55 -2.67 2.50
C GLN A 130 -0.97 -2.49 2.53
N PHE A 131 -1.43 -1.59 3.39
CA PHE A 131 -2.86 -1.32 3.55
C PHE A 131 -3.14 0.17 3.74
N LEU A 132 -4.34 0.57 3.32
CA LEU A 132 -4.91 1.89 3.52
C LEU A 132 -6.23 1.75 4.26
N ASN A 133 -6.53 2.71 5.13
CA ASN A 133 -7.89 2.89 5.62
C ASN A 133 -8.74 3.60 4.56
N ARG A 134 -10.05 3.64 4.80
CA ARG A 134 -11.03 4.21 3.86
C ARG A 134 -10.75 5.68 3.51
N SER A 135 -10.33 6.48 4.48
CA SER A 135 -10.04 7.91 4.25
C SER A 135 -8.79 8.09 3.39
N GLU A 136 -7.73 7.33 3.67
CA GLU A 136 -6.48 7.39 2.91
C GLU A 136 -6.67 6.86 1.49
N GLU A 137 -7.43 5.78 1.31
CA GLU A 137 -7.79 5.27 -0.02
C GLU A 137 -8.54 6.33 -0.83
N ASN A 138 -9.53 7.00 -0.23
CA ASN A 138 -10.29 8.06 -0.89
C ASN A 138 -9.38 9.23 -1.29
N ASN A 139 -8.52 9.69 -0.38
CA ASN A 139 -7.57 10.77 -0.65
C ASN A 139 -6.59 10.39 -1.76
N PHE A 140 -6.12 9.14 -1.76
CA PHE A 140 -5.22 8.63 -2.79
C PHE A 140 -5.90 8.58 -4.16
N ARG A 141 -7.14 8.08 -4.23
CA ARG A 141 -7.94 8.03 -5.46
C ARG A 141 -8.22 9.44 -6.01
N GLN A 142 -8.53 10.41 -5.14
CA GLN A 142 -8.75 11.81 -5.54
C GLN A 142 -7.48 12.43 -6.13
N ARG A 143 -6.34 12.32 -5.44
CA ARG A 143 -5.05 12.84 -5.93
C ARG A 143 -4.61 12.18 -7.24
N SER A 144 -4.91 10.90 -7.42
CA SER A 144 -4.58 10.16 -8.65
C SER A 144 -5.52 10.51 -9.82
N ALA A 145 -6.72 10.98 -9.52
CA ALA A 145 -7.70 11.43 -10.51
C ALA A 145 -7.53 12.91 -10.88
N GLU A 146 -6.90 13.71 -10.02
CA GLU A 146 -6.51 15.08 -10.36
C GLU A 146 -5.54 15.03 -11.55
N PRO A 147 -5.86 15.66 -12.69
CA PRO A 147 -4.89 15.78 -13.76
C PRO A 147 -3.70 16.54 -13.20
N THR A 148 -2.52 15.90 -13.23
CA THR A 148 -1.23 16.50 -12.85
C THR A 148 -1.29 17.98 -13.15
N SER A 149 -1.28 18.81 -12.09
CA SER A 149 -1.42 20.26 -12.21
C SER A 149 -0.55 20.70 -13.37
N GLN A 150 -1.19 21.17 -14.45
CA GLN A 150 -0.44 21.59 -15.62
C GLN A 150 0.41 22.75 -15.13
N ASN A 151 1.74 22.54 -15.05
CA ASN A 151 2.62 23.68 -14.86
C ASN A 151 2.26 24.68 -15.96
N PRO A 152 2.01 25.95 -15.63
CA PRO A 152 1.62 26.94 -16.63
C PRO A 152 2.65 26.93 -17.75
N ASN A 153 2.16 26.89 -18.98
CA ASN A 153 3.00 26.87 -20.18
C ASN A 153 3.99 28.03 -20.13
N VAL A 154 5.28 27.71 -20.21
CA VAL A 154 6.36 28.70 -20.26
C VAL A 154 6.48 29.19 -21.71
N LEU A 155 6.57 30.50 -21.91
CA LEU A 155 6.88 31.04 -23.24
C LEU A 155 8.25 30.51 -23.69
N VAL A 156 8.33 29.99 -24.91
CA VAL A 156 9.59 29.49 -25.47
C VAL A 156 10.54 30.68 -25.65
N PRO A 157 11.68 30.73 -24.93
CA PRO A 157 12.63 31.82 -25.10
C PRO A 157 13.25 31.81 -26.50
N PRO A 158 13.61 32.97 -27.08
CA PRO A 158 14.19 33.05 -28.43
C PRO A 158 15.41 32.14 -28.61
N GLU A 159 16.26 32.00 -27.58
CA GLU A 159 17.46 31.14 -27.58
C GLU A 159 17.16 29.63 -27.66
N HIS A 160 15.89 29.23 -27.54
CA HIS A 160 15.46 27.83 -27.64
C HIS A 160 14.45 27.60 -28.78
N ALA A 161 13.99 28.66 -29.45
CA ALA A 161 12.98 28.58 -30.51
C ALA A 161 13.43 27.69 -31.66
N GLU A 162 14.66 27.84 -32.14
CA GLU A 162 15.22 27.02 -33.23
C GLU A 162 15.24 25.53 -32.84
N PHE A 163 15.77 25.22 -31.66
CA PHE A 163 15.82 23.83 -31.16
C PHE A 163 14.43 23.21 -31.07
N VAL A 164 13.46 23.93 -30.50
CA VAL A 164 12.09 23.43 -30.34
C VAL A 164 11.42 23.23 -31.69
N ASN A 165 11.51 24.20 -32.59
CA ASN A 165 10.89 24.14 -33.91
C ASN A 165 11.45 22.99 -34.76
N SER A 166 12.77 22.83 -34.83
CA SER A 166 13.38 21.75 -35.60
C SER A 166 12.96 20.37 -35.10
N ASN A 167 12.89 20.16 -33.78
CA ASN A 167 12.47 18.89 -33.22
C ASN A 167 10.96 18.64 -33.39
N MET A 168 10.13 19.68 -33.31
CA MET A 168 8.69 19.57 -33.61
C MET A 168 8.46 19.20 -35.08
N SER A 169 9.20 19.77 -36.03
CA SER A 169 9.12 19.39 -37.44
C SER A 169 9.57 17.96 -37.70
N ASN A 170 10.60 17.48 -36.98
CA ASN A 170 11.02 16.07 -37.03
C ASN A 170 9.91 15.13 -36.52
N ILE A 171 9.23 15.51 -35.42
CA ILE A 171 8.10 14.75 -34.88
C ILE A 171 6.95 14.70 -35.88
N GLU A 172 6.59 15.83 -36.50
CA GLU A 172 5.53 15.87 -37.53
C GLU A 172 5.87 15.00 -38.74
N SER A 173 7.09 15.15 -39.25
CA SER A 173 7.57 14.35 -40.38
C SER A 173 7.54 12.86 -40.05
N TRP A 174 7.93 12.50 -38.82
CA TRP A 174 7.89 11.13 -38.33
C TRP A 174 6.46 10.57 -38.28
N ILE A 175 5.50 11.33 -37.70
CA ILE A 175 4.08 10.95 -37.64
C ILE A 175 3.51 10.74 -39.05
N THR A 176 3.85 11.61 -40.01
CA THR A 176 3.36 11.51 -41.39
C THR A 176 4.04 10.40 -42.20
N SER A 177 5.28 10.03 -41.84
CA SER A 177 6.09 9.10 -42.64
C SER A 177 5.78 7.60 -42.45
N GLU A 178 4.92 7.21 -41.50
CA GLU A 178 4.48 5.83 -41.16
C GLU A 178 5.57 4.72 -41.11
N SER A 179 6.85 5.08 -41.09
CA SER A 179 7.94 4.16 -41.47
C SER A 179 8.79 3.65 -40.30
N SER A 180 8.66 4.20 -39.10
CA SER A 180 9.41 3.72 -37.92
C SER A 180 8.59 3.75 -36.63
N MET A 181 8.80 2.73 -35.78
CA MET A 181 8.09 2.55 -34.51
C MET A 181 8.53 3.53 -33.41
N SER A 182 9.68 4.21 -33.59
CA SER A 182 10.26 5.13 -32.62
C SER A 182 11.09 6.23 -33.28
N LEU A 183 11.04 7.45 -32.72
CA LEU A 183 11.90 8.57 -33.08
C LEU A 183 12.89 8.88 -31.94
N GLU A 184 14.18 8.91 -32.24
CA GLU A 184 15.19 9.37 -31.30
C GLU A 184 15.39 10.89 -31.41
N LEU A 185 15.23 11.60 -30.30
CA LEU A 185 15.51 13.03 -30.19
C LEU A 185 16.91 13.28 -29.60
N PRO A 186 17.57 14.38 -29.97
CA PRO A 186 18.88 14.74 -29.43
C PRO A 186 18.84 14.90 -27.90
N LYS A 187 19.98 14.61 -27.25
CA LYS A 187 20.14 14.82 -25.81
C LYS A 187 19.82 16.28 -25.45
N MET A 188 18.97 16.46 -24.45
CA MET A 188 18.48 17.77 -24.02
C MET A 188 18.49 17.89 -22.49
N ASN A 189 18.70 19.12 -22.01
CA ASN A 189 18.61 19.43 -20.58
C ASN A 189 17.13 19.42 -20.10
N SER A 190 16.93 19.52 -18.79
CA SER A 190 15.59 19.50 -18.19
C SER A 190 14.67 20.60 -18.73
N PHE A 191 15.22 21.79 -19.02
CA PHE A 191 14.45 22.92 -19.51
C PHE A 191 13.96 22.75 -20.96
N ARG A 192 14.84 22.33 -21.87
CA ARG A 192 14.45 22.00 -23.25
C ARG A 192 13.46 20.83 -23.30
N ARG A 193 13.61 19.86 -22.41
CA ARG A 193 12.65 18.75 -22.27
C ARG A 193 11.26 19.24 -21.85
N LEU A 194 11.18 20.18 -20.90
CA LEU A 194 9.93 20.82 -20.51
C LEU A 194 9.27 21.52 -21.70
N LEU A 195 10.02 22.32 -22.45
CA LEU A 195 9.51 23.03 -23.64
C LEU A 195 9.00 22.06 -24.70
N MET A 196 9.72 20.96 -24.96
CA MET A 196 9.27 19.91 -25.89
C MET A 196 7.96 19.27 -25.44
N TYR A 197 7.86 18.82 -24.18
CA TYR A 197 6.61 18.24 -23.67
C TYR A 197 5.43 19.21 -23.75
N GLN A 198 5.67 20.49 -23.48
CA GLN A 198 4.65 21.52 -23.61
C GLN A 198 4.17 21.67 -25.05
N GLN A 199 5.08 21.77 -26.03
CA GLN A 199 4.71 21.96 -27.44
C GLN A 199 4.02 20.72 -28.03
N ILE A 200 4.45 19.52 -27.64
CA ILE A 200 3.81 18.26 -28.04
C ILE A 200 2.39 18.20 -27.49
N ARG A 201 2.15 18.67 -26.26
CA ARG A 201 0.81 18.66 -25.64
C ARG A 201 -0.17 19.63 -26.30
N THR A 202 0.33 20.72 -26.86
CA THR A 202 -0.49 21.77 -27.49
C THR A 202 -0.86 21.49 -28.95
N LYS A 203 -0.29 20.45 -29.56
CA LYS A 203 -0.71 19.96 -30.88
C LYS A 203 -1.67 18.79 -30.72
#